data_AF-A0A6J7ARA4-F1
#
_entry.id   AF-A0A6J7ARA4-F1
#
_cell.length_a   1.000
_cell.length_b   1.000
_cell.length_c   1.000
_cell.angle_alpha   90.00
_cell.angle_beta   90.00
_cell.angle_gamma   90.00
#
_symmetry.space_group_name_H-M   'P 1'
#
loop_
_entity.id
_entity.type
_entity.pdbx_description
1 polymer ?
#
loop_
_entity_poly.entity_id
_entity_poly.type
_entity_poly.pdbx_seq_one_letter_code
_entity_poly.pdbx_strand_id
1 'polypeptide(L)'
;MFFGDYYLAHTYQSVDIQPIDFGPVPAKDWALDGSSSGSGRAKLVSPLGDTKQRDNVGYDLSDYYMRAAAKTTAMIEGLDRLVDIGHCDDADLVVVAFGTAGKYVRYAVDQLRAEGHRVGYVRPISLFPFPDAALRDAATGAKLVAVYENNQGQMIDDVRLSLEGAVPVRFIGGLSLDSSGFGIAPDFDVEVLRRRIDAVLTDLGGTP
;
A
#
# COMPACT_ATOMS: atom_id res chain seq x y z
N MET A 1 2.93 -8.52 -8.78
CA MET A 1 1.75 -7.63 -8.87
C MET A 1 2.28 -6.24 -9.16
N PHE A 2 2.15 -5.75 -10.39
CA PHE A 2 2.47 -4.35 -10.70
C PHE A 2 1.24 -3.52 -10.32
N PHE A 3 1.33 -2.72 -9.27
CA PHE A 3 0.32 -1.71 -8.99
C PHE A 3 0.41 -0.66 -10.11
N GLY A 4 -0.61 -0.62 -10.97
CA GLY A 4 -0.73 0.41 -12.00
C GLY A 4 -0.98 1.76 -11.33
N ASP A 5 -0.15 2.75 -11.65
CA ASP A 5 -0.40 4.14 -11.27
C ASP A 5 -1.69 4.61 -11.95
N TYR A 6 -2.61 5.17 -11.16
CA TYR A 6 -3.86 5.73 -11.63
C TYR A 6 -3.66 6.66 -12.83
N TYR A 7 -2.61 7.48 -12.82
CA TYR A 7 -2.32 8.43 -13.90
C TYR A 7 -1.79 7.77 -15.17
N LEU A 8 -1.07 6.65 -15.08
CA LEU A 8 -0.66 5.87 -16.25
C LEU A 8 -1.82 5.08 -16.86
N ALA A 9 -2.85 4.75 -16.07
CA ALA A 9 -4.02 4.00 -16.52
C ALA A 9 -5.05 4.86 -17.29
N HIS A 10 -4.86 6.18 -17.39
CA HIS A 10 -5.77 7.11 -18.07
C HIS A 10 -5.56 7.25 -19.58
N THR A 11 -4.73 6.42 -20.21
CA THR A 11 -4.72 6.31 -21.67
C THR A 11 -5.92 5.49 -22.12
N TYR A 12 -6.98 6.16 -22.60
CA TYR A 12 -8.08 5.51 -23.28
C TYR A 12 -7.88 5.57 -24.80
N GLN A 13 -8.09 4.43 -25.45
CA GLN A 13 -8.19 4.32 -26.89
C GLN A 13 -9.51 3.63 -27.21
N SER A 14 -10.26 4.16 -28.18
CA SER A 14 -11.42 3.45 -28.71
C SER A 14 -10.96 2.13 -29.34
N VAL A 15 -11.49 1.03 -28.82
CA VAL A 15 -11.30 -0.29 -29.41
C VAL A 15 -12.64 -0.74 -30.00
N ASP A 16 -12.60 -1.30 -31.19
CA ASP A 16 -13.72 -2.06 -31.73
C ASP A 16 -13.51 -3.52 -31.34
N ILE A 17 -14.40 -4.05 -30.51
CA ILE A 17 -14.35 -5.45 -30.06
C ILE A 17 -15.41 -6.21 -30.84
N GLN A 18 -14.96 -7.01 -31.81
CA GLN A 18 -15.83 -7.98 -32.47
C GLN A 18 -16.20 -9.08 -31.44
N PRO A 19 -17.48 -9.43 -31.28
CA PRO A 19 -17.89 -10.51 -30.40
C PRO A 19 -17.17 -11.80 -30.78
N ILE A 20 -16.37 -12.34 -29.86
CA ILE A 20 -15.76 -13.65 -30.05
C ILE A 20 -16.81 -14.70 -29.69
N ASP A 21 -17.22 -15.50 -30.67
CA ASP A 21 -18.02 -16.70 -30.41
C ASP A 21 -17.10 -17.79 -29.83
N PHE A 22 -17.21 -18.00 -28.53
CA PHE A 22 -16.46 -19.04 -27.82
C PHE A 22 -17.05 -20.44 -28.01
N GLY A 23 -18.16 -20.56 -28.75
CA GLY A 23 -18.91 -21.80 -28.91
C GLY A 23 -19.59 -22.25 -27.62
N PRO A 24 -20.17 -23.46 -27.60
CA PRO A 24 -20.76 -24.02 -26.41
C PRO A 24 -19.69 -24.28 -25.34
N VAL A 25 -19.84 -23.64 -24.18
CA VAL A 25 -18.98 -23.88 -23.02
C VAL A 25 -19.24 -25.28 -22.42
N PRO A 26 -18.21 -25.98 -21.93
CA PRO A 26 -18.38 -27.23 -21.21
C PRO A 26 -19.36 -27.09 -20.04
N ALA A 27 -20.06 -28.18 -19.73
CA ALA A 27 -20.98 -28.23 -18.59
C ALA A 27 -20.25 -27.83 -17.30
N LYS A 28 -20.72 -26.77 -16.64
CA LYS A 28 -20.12 -26.24 -15.40
C LYS A 28 -20.78 -26.91 -14.19
N ASP A 29 -20.46 -28.17 -13.97
CA ASP A 29 -20.81 -29.00 -12.80
C ASP A 29 -20.30 -28.46 -11.45
N TRP A 30 -19.58 -27.34 -11.50
CA TRP A 30 -19.09 -26.56 -10.37
C TRP A 30 -19.90 -25.28 -10.09
N ALA A 31 -20.77 -24.86 -11.02
CA ALA A 31 -21.54 -23.62 -10.91
C ALA A 31 -22.75 -23.78 -9.98
N LEU A 32 -23.00 -22.77 -9.17
CA LEU A 32 -24.24 -22.61 -8.42
C LEU A 32 -25.28 -22.03 -9.36
N ASP A 33 -26.35 -22.76 -9.65
CA ASP A 33 -27.42 -22.35 -10.58
C ASP A 33 -28.66 -21.77 -9.88
N GLY A 34 -28.62 -21.65 -8.54
CA GLY A 34 -29.71 -21.10 -7.74
C GLY A 34 -30.97 -21.98 -7.68
N SER A 35 -30.95 -23.18 -8.25
CA SER A 35 -32.07 -24.11 -8.18
C SER A 35 -32.05 -24.90 -6.87
N SER A 36 -33.22 -25.07 -6.26
CA SER A 36 -33.41 -26.01 -5.14
C SER A 36 -33.56 -27.47 -5.59
N SER A 37 -33.64 -27.71 -6.91
CA SER A 37 -33.82 -29.02 -7.54
C SER A 37 -32.53 -29.64 -8.09
N GLY A 38 -31.38 -28.97 -7.99
CA GLY A 38 -30.11 -29.43 -8.56
C GLY A 38 -29.50 -30.64 -7.83
N SER A 39 -29.73 -31.86 -8.34
CA SER A 39 -29.06 -33.14 -7.97
C SER A 39 -28.90 -33.55 -6.49
N GLY A 40 -29.30 -32.74 -5.51
CA GLY A 40 -29.08 -32.97 -4.07
C GLY A 40 -27.63 -32.81 -3.60
N ARG A 41 -26.71 -32.34 -4.45
CA ARG A 41 -25.27 -32.20 -4.11
C ARG A 41 -24.94 -30.77 -3.73
N ALA A 42 -25.60 -30.23 -2.70
CA ALA A 42 -25.31 -28.89 -2.20
C ALA A 42 -23.83 -28.80 -1.80
N LYS A 43 -23.03 -28.14 -2.63
CA LYS A 43 -21.63 -27.86 -2.32
C LYS A 43 -21.61 -26.62 -1.43
N LEU A 44 -21.27 -26.80 -0.16
CA LEU A 44 -21.03 -25.66 0.71
C LEU A 44 -19.75 -24.96 0.22
N VAL A 45 -19.90 -23.72 -0.25
CA VAL A 45 -18.78 -22.82 -0.52
C VAL A 45 -18.73 -21.85 0.65
N SER A 46 -17.70 -21.99 1.50
CA SER A 46 -17.51 -21.12 2.65
C SER A 46 -16.23 -20.30 2.46
N PRO A 47 -16.20 -19.02 2.86
CA PRO A 47 -14.95 -18.27 2.96
C PRO A 47 -14.00 -18.82 4.03
N LEU A 48 -14.45 -19.79 4.84
CA LEU A 48 -13.66 -20.41 5.90
C LEU A 48 -12.67 -21.48 5.38
N GLY A 49 -12.73 -21.87 4.10
CA GLY A 49 -11.78 -22.83 3.54
C GLY A 49 -11.63 -22.69 2.04
N ASP A 50 -10.72 -23.48 1.46
CA ASP A 50 -10.34 -23.40 0.05
C ASP A 50 -10.89 -24.53 -0.83
N THR A 51 -11.78 -25.37 -0.29
CA THR A 51 -12.38 -26.50 -1.00
C THR A 51 -13.89 -26.54 -0.87
N LYS A 52 -14.55 -27.09 -1.89
CA LYS A 52 -16.01 -27.29 -1.92
C LYS A 52 -16.36 -28.56 -1.14
N GLN A 53 -17.22 -28.45 -0.13
CA GLN A 53 -17.58 -29.60 0.71
C GLN A 53 -18.80 -30.38 0.20
N ARG A 54 -18.90 -31.63 0.64
CA ARG A 54 -20.11 -32.48 0.61
C ARG A 54 -20.35 -33.05 2.01
N ASP A 55 -21.61 -33.32 2.33
CA ASP A 55 -22.13 -34.10 3.47
C ASP A 55 -21.15 -34.36 4.64
N ASN A 56 -21.37 -33.68 5.78
CA ASN A 56 -20.78 -33.96 7.10
C ASN A 56 -19.25 -33.93 7.24
N VAL A 57 -18.51 -33.34 6.30
CA VAL A 57 -17.09 -33.03 6.47
C VAL A 57 -16.92 -31.56 6.87
N GLY A 58 -16.45 -31.33 8.10
CA GLY A 58 -16.12 -30.00 8.61
C GLY A 58 -14.84 -29.43 8.00
N TYR A 59 -14.61 -28.13 8.18
CA TYR A 59 -13.33 -27.52 7.84
C TYR A 59 -12.31 -27.79 8.95
N ASP A 60 -11.13 -28.29 8.58
CA ASP A 60 -9.94 -28.10 9.43
C ASP A 60 -9.38 -26.71 9.15
N LEU A 61 -9.89 -25.72 9.89
CA LEU A 61 -9.46 -24.33 9.77
C LEU A 61 -7.99 -24.16 10.15
N SER A 62 -7.48 -25.00 11.06
CA SER A 62 -6.08 -24.92 11.48
C SER A 62 -5.15 -25.31 10.33
N ASP A 63 -5.42 -26.43 9.66
CA ASP A 63 -4.66 -26.83 8.48
C ASP A 63 -4.75 -25.76 7.37
N TYR A 64 -5.95 -25.26 7.10
CA TYR A 64 -6.15 -24.20 6.10
C TYR A 64 -5.32 -22.94 6.42
N TYR A 65 -5.38 -22.42 7.65
CA TYR A 65 -4.60 -21.24 8.04
C TYR A 65 -3.10 -21.49 8.02
N MET A 66 -2.63 -22.69 8.40
CA MET A 66 -1.22 -23.06 8.29
C MET A 66 -0.75 -23.11 6.84
N ARG A 67 -1.56 -23.66 5.92
CA ARG A 67 -1.27 -23.66 4.48
C ARG A 67 -1.28 -22.24 3.90
N ALA A 68 -2.23 -21.40 4.32
CA ALA A 68 -2.26 -19.99 3.92
C ALA A 68 -1.01 -19.23 4.39
N ALA A 69 -0.59 -19.42 5.65
CA ALA A 69 0.63 -18.82 6.20
C ALA A 69 1.90 -19.30 5.48
N ALA A 70 2.00 -20.61 5.21
CA ALA A 70 3.11 -21.17 4.45
C ALA A 70 3.16 -20.61 3.01
N LYS A 71 1.99 -20.46 2.37
CA LYS A 71 1.89 -19.83 1.04
C LYS A 71 2.34 -18.37 1.08
N THR A 72 1.90 -17.58 2.06
CA THR A 72 2.33 -16.19 2.23
C THR A 72 3.84 -16.10 2.42
N THR A 73 4.43 -16.99 3.21
CA THR A 73 5.89 -17.07 3.41
C THR A 73 6.60 -17.36 2.09
N ALA A 74 6.15 -18.38 1.35
CA ALA A 74 6.72 -18.74 0.06
C ALA A 74 6.52 -17.63 -1.00
N MET A 75 5.45 -16.84 -0.92
CA MET A 75 5.22 -15.71 -1.83
C MET A 75 6.23 -14.58 -1.64
N ILE A 76 6.70 -14.35 -0.41
CA ILE A 76 7.65 -13.27 -0.10
C ILE A 76 9.11 -13.75 -0.07
N GLU A 77 9.33 -15.06 -0.03
CA GLU A 77 10.66 -15.65 -0.07
C GLU A 77 11.39 -15.25 -1.36
N GLY A 78 12.59 -14.69 -1.21
CA GLY A 78 13.41 -14.23 -2.34
C GLY A 78 12.90 -12.97 -3.05
N LEU A 79 11.84 -12.31 -2.56
CA LEU A 79 11.41 -11.01 -3.09
C LEU A 79 12.25 -9.87 -2.50
N ASP A 80 12.70 -8.98 -3.37
CA ASP A 80 13.34 -7.73 -2.96
C ASP A 80 12.32 -6.78 -2.33
N ARG A 81 12.69 -6.22 -1.18
CA ARG A 81 11.97 -5.13 -0.51
C ARG A 81 12.42 -3.80 -1.12
N LEU A 82 11.83 -3.45 -2.26
CA LEU A 82 12.24 -2.27 -3.01
C LEU A 82 11.85 -0.98 -2.26
N VAL A 83 12.85 -0.12 -2.07
CA VAL A 83 12.73 1.16 -1.37
C VAL A 83 13.68 2.18 -2.00
N ASP A 84 13.28 3.43 -1.97
CA ASP A 84 14.04 4.58 -2.46
C ASP A 84 14.22 5.56 -1.31
N ILE A 85 15.46 5.86 -0.94
CA ILE A 85 15.82 6.59 0.29
C ILE A 85 16.76 7.72 -0.08
N GLY A 86 16.57 8.89 0.54
CA GLY A 86 17.45 10.02 0.33
C GLY A 86 17.56 10.93 1.54
N HIS A 87 18.76 11.47 1.75
CA HIS A 87 19.09 12.46 2.77
C HIS A 87 18.74 12.02 4.21
N CYS A 88 18.96 10.76 4.58
CA CYS A 88 18.62 10.26 5.92
C CYS A 88 19.77 10.30 6.93
N ASP A 89 21.04 10.30 6.48
CA ASP A 89 22.22 10.17 7.35
C ASP A 89 22.32 11.24 8.45
N ASP A 90 21.80 12.43 8.20
CA ASP A 90 21.80 13.57 9.11
C ASP A 90 20.40 14.14 9.36
N ALA A 91 19.33 13.43 9.00
CA ALA A 91 17.98 13.97 9.09
C ALA A 91 17.48 14.08 10.53
N ASP A 92 16.94 15.24 10.91
CA ASP A 92 16.14 15.40 12.13
C ASP A 92 14.69 14.91 11.91
N LEU A 93 14.18 15.00 10.68
CA LEU A 93 12.85 14.53 10.26
C LEU A 93 12.99 13.59 9.07
N VAL A 94 12.35 12.42 9.11
CA VAL A 94 12.22 11.53 7.95
C VAL A 94 10.77 11.46 7.49
N VAL A 95 10.52 11.73 6.21
CA VAL A 95 9.17 11.66 5.62
C VAL A 95 9.01 10.34 4.85
N VAL A 96 8.04 9.53 5.27
CA VAL A 96 7.69 8.26 4.60
C VAL A 96 6.46 8.45 3.73
N ALA A 97 6.57 8.13 2.44
CA ALA A 97 5.46 8.24 1.49
C ALA A 97 5.63 7.25 0.34
N PHE A 98 4.56 6.60 -0.10
CA PHE A 98 4.61 5.64 -1.21
C PHE A 98 3.83 6.13 -2.44
N GLY A 99 3.97 5.40 -3.55
CA GLY A 99 3.22 5.67 -4.78
C GLY A 99 3.50 7.06 -5.36
N THR A 100 2.46 7.71 -5.87
CA THR A 100 2.54 9.05 -6.47
C THR A 100 2.97 10.10 -5.44
N ALA A 101 2.41 10.05 -4.23
CA ALA A 101 2.79 10.95 -3.13
C ALA A 101 4.30 10.94 -2.86
N GLY A 102 4.91 9.74 -2.85
CA GLY A 102 6.34 9.57 -2.62
C GLY A 102 7.23 10.30 -3.62
N LYS A 103 6.82 10.42 -4.88
CA LYS A 103 7.58 11.15 -5.91
C LYS A 103 7.57 12.66 -5.64
N TYR A 104 6.43 13.20 -5.22
CA TYR A 104 6.30 14.62 -4.87
C TYR A 104 6.99 14.94 -3.54
N VAL A 105 6.91 14.04 -2.55
CA VAL A 105 7.67 14.16 -1.29
C VAL A 105 9.17 14.21 -1.53
N ARG A 106 9.71 13.34 -2.39
CA ARG A 106 11.13 13.40 -2.78
C ARG A 106 11.51 14.80 -3.28
N TYR A 107 10.73 15.34 -4.21
CA TYR A 107 10.99 16.67 -4.77
C TYR A 107 10.87 17.78 -3.72
N ALA A 108 9.87 17.71 -2.83
CA ALA A 108 9.71 18.65 -1.73
C ALA A 108 10.90 18.60 -0.75
N VAL A 109 11.38 17.40 -0.41
CA VAL A 109 12.55 17.20 0.45
C VAL A 109 13.82 17.77 -0.19
N ASP A 110 14.03 17.57 -1.50
CA ASP A 110 15.17 18.16 -2.21
C ASP A 110 15.17 19.70 -2.12
N GLN A 111 14.01 20.33 -2.22
CA GLN A 111 13.87 21.79 -2.07
C GLN A 111 14.16 22.25 -0.63
N LEU A 112 13.58 21.58 0.37
CA LEU A 112 13.82 21.90 1.78
C LEU A 112 15.29 21.69 2.18
N ARG A 113 15.96 20.68 1.60
CA ARG A 113 17.39 20.47 1.77
C ARG A 113 18.23 21.61 1.18
N ALA A 114 17.84 22.15 0.02
CA ALA A 114 18.49 23.32 -0.56
C ALA A 114 18.35 24.58 0.32
N GLU A 115 17.32 24.63 1.16
CA GLU A 115 17.06 25.68 2.15
C GLU A 115 17.76 25.44 3.50
N GLY A 116 18.47 24.31 3.65
CA GLY A 116 19.26 23.96 4.83
C GLY A 116 18.51 23.14 5.88
N HIS A 117 17.29 22.66 5.61
CA HIS A 117 16.56 21.80 6.52
C HIS A 117 17.15 20.38 6.55
N ARG A 118 17.28 19.81 7.76
CA ARG A 118 17.74 18.43 7.97
C ARG A 118 16.58 17.44 7.83
N VAL A 119 16.08 17.27 6.62
CA VAL A 119 14.93 16.40 6.30
C VAL A 119 15.29 15.30 5.29
N GLY A 120 14.97 14.05 5.61
CA GLY A 120 15.16 12.89 4.73
C GLY A 120 13.83 12.34 4.23
N TYR A 121 13.88 11.43 3.26
CA TYR A 121 12.70 10.67 2.83
C TYR A 121 12.98 9.17 2.70
N VAL A 122 11.93 8.40 2.93
CA VAL A 122 11.87 6.97 2.62
C VAL A 122 10.62 6.74 1.76
N ARG A 123 10.82 6.21 0.56
CA ARG A 123 9.75 5.89 -0.38
C ARG A 123 9.69 4.38 -0.62
N PRO A 124 8.82 3.65 0.10
CA PRO A 124 8.52 2.27 -0.23
C PRO A 124 8.04 2.15 -1.69
N ILE A 125 8.70 1.30 -2.46
CA ILE A 125 8.26 0.89 -3.79
C ILE A 125 7.41 -0.37 -3.67
N SER A 126 7.85 -1.29 -2.80
CA SER A 126 7.07 -2.46 -2.38
C SER A 126 6.33 -2.15 -1.07
N LEU A 127 5.02 -2.35 -1.03
CA LEU A 127 4.23 -2.34 0.21
C LEU A 127 4.06 -3.74 0.82
N PHE A 128 4.26 -4.79 0.01
CA PHE A 128 4.28 -6.16 0.47
C PHE A 128 5.27 -6.99 -0.36
N PRO A 129 6.34 -7.54 0.23
CA PRO A 129 6.79 -7.32 1.60
C PRO A 129 7.22 -5.85 1.85
N PHE A 130 6.91 -5.32 3.03
CA PHE A 130 7.27 -3.96 3.44
C PHE A 130 8.78 -3.85 3.75
N PRO A 131 9.45 -2.72 3.45
CA PRO A 131 10.89 -2.54 3.67
C PRO A 131 11.22 -2.11 5.12
N ASP A 132 10.85 -2.94 6.10
CA ASP A 132 10.97 -2.64 7.54
C ASP A 132 12.41 -2.31 7.99
N ALA A 133 13.38 -3.17 7.66
CA ALA A 133 14.78 -2.99 8.03
C ALA A 133 15.38 -1.69 7.45
N ALA A 134 15.13 -1.42 6.17
CA ALA A 134 15.65 -0.23 5.52
C ALA A 134 15.03 1.06 6.09
N LEU A 135 13.74 1.03 6.45
CA LEU A 135 13.09 2.14 7.15
C LEU A 135 13.71 2.37 8.54
N ARG A 136 13.97 1.28 9.28
CA ARG A 136 14.59 1.36 10.61
C ARG A 136 15.98 1.99 10.54
N ASP A 137 16.80 1.55 9.59
CA ASP A 137 18.14 2.11 9.37
C ASP A 137 18.04 3.61 9.00
N ALA A 138 17.17 3.96 8.04
CA ALA A 138 16.97 5.34 7.60
C ALA A 138 16.40 6.28 8.67
N ALA A 139 15.68 5.75 9.67
CA ALA A 139 15.17 6.53 10.80
C ALA A 139 16.18 6.67 11.93
N THR A 140 17.37 6.06 11.83
CA THR A 140 18.40 6.15 12.87
C THR A 140 18.85 7.59 13.06
N GLY A 141 18.69 8.12 14.28
CA GLY A 141 19.07 9.49 14.62
C GLY A 141 18.01 10.55 14.30
N ALA A 142 16.92 10.18 13.60
CA ALA A 142 15.79 11.06 13.39
C ALA A 142 15.05 11.32 14.71
N LYS A 143 14.56 12.54 14.90
CA LYS A 143 13.73 12.93 16.05
C LYS A 143 12.27 12.60 15.84
N LEU A 144 11.85 12.50 14.58
CA LEU A 144 10.47 12.25 14.19
C LEU A 144 10.43 11.60 12.81
N VAL A 145 9.46 10.70 12.64
CA VAL A 145 9.07 10.18 11.33
C VAL A 145 7.67 10.70 11.01
N ALA A 146 7.51 11.33 9.85
CA ALA A 146 6.22 11.80 9.36
C ALA A 146 5.75 10.92 8.21
N VAL A 147 4.48 10.49 8.24
CA VAL A 147 3.89 9.66 7.20
C VAL A 147 2.96 10.51 6.35
N TYR A 148 3.27 10.62 5.07
CA TYR A 148 2.46 11.32 4.09
C TYR A 148 1.85 10.33 3.10
N GLU A 149 0.53 10.26 3.08
CA GLU A 149 -0.25 9.42 2.18
C GLU A 149 -1.41 10.23 1.60
N ASN A 150 -1.78 9.97 0.34
CA ASN A 150 -3.08 10.41 -0.20
C ASN A 150 -4.15 9.33 0.04
N ASN A 151 -4.30 8.94 1.30
CA ASN A 151 -5.31 8.04 1.83
C ASN A 151 -5.48 8.37 3.33
N GLN A 152 -6.28 7.60 4.07
CA GLN A 152 -6.53 7.83 5.50
C GLN A 152 -5.59 7.02 6.43
N GLY A 153 -4.29 6.98 6.12
CA GLY A 153 -3.27 6.36 6.97
C GLY A 153 -3.25 4.83 6.88
N GLN A 154 -3.23 4.26 5.67
CA GLN A 154 -3.22 2.81 5.51
C GLN A 154 -1.83 2.20 5.77
N MET A 155 -0.74 2.95 5.58
CA MET A 155 0.64 2.50 5.77
C MET A 155 1.23 2.90 7.13
N ILE A 156 0.62 3.86 7.84
CA ILE A 156 1.21 4.38 9.09
C ILE A 156 1.46 3.30 10.15
N ASP A 157 0.63 2.26 10.19
CA ASP A 157 0.82 1.18 11.16
C ASP A 157 1.99 0.28 10.78
N ASP A 158 2.26 0.03 9.49
CA ASP A 158 3.49 -0.65 9.04
C ASP A 158 4.75 0.16 9.44
N VAL A 159 4.69 1.48 9.32
CA VAL A 159 5.78 2.39 9.75
C VAL A 159 6.00 2.30 11.26
N ARG A 160 4.92 2.40 12.05
CA ARG A 160 5.00 2.29 13.51
C ARG A 160 5.55 0.94 13.97
N LEU A 161 5.05 -0.15 13.37
CA LEU A 161 5.49 -1.51 13.68
C LEU A 161 6.96 -1.72 13.31
N SER A 162 7.40 -1.19 12.16
CA SER A 162 8.80 -1.31 11.72
C SER A 162 9.78 -0.61 12.66
N LEU A 163 9.36 0.50 13.26
CA LEU A 163 10.18 1.33 14.15
C LEU A 163 10.10 0.91 15.63
N GLU A 164 9.14 0.06 16.01
CA GLU A 164 8.99 -0.49 17.36
C GLU A 164 9.01 0.59 18.47
N GLY A 165 8.52 1.80 18.16
CA GLY A 165 8.50 2.95 19.08
C GLY A 165 9.85 3.65 19.30
N ALA A 166 10.90 3.29 18.56
CA ALA A 166 12.23 3.93 18.66
C ALA A 166 12.22 5.42 18.31
N VAL A 167 11.34 5.82 17.39
CA VAL A 167 11.14 7.21 16.97
C VAL A 167 9.63 7.50 16.92
N PRO A 168 9.15 8.67 17.39
CA PRO A 168 7.76 9.05 17.24
C PRO A 168 7.33 9.05 15.77
N VAL A 169 6.07 8.65 15.51
CA VAL A 169 5.50 8.61 14.15
C VAL A 169 4.25 9.48 14.10
N ARG A 170 4.21 10.43 13.16
CA ARG A 170 3.08 11.35 12.97
C ARG A 170 2.48 11.21 11.58
N PHE A 171 1.15 11.10 11.51
CA PHE A 171 0.44 11.20 10.23
C PHE A 171 0.33 12.67 9.80
N ILE A 172 0.72 12.97 8.56
CA ILE A 172 0.63 14.31 7.95
C ILE A 172 -0.04 14.28 6.57
N GLY A 173 -0.50 13.09 6.16
CA GLY A 173 -1.27 12.88 4.94
C GLY A 173 -2.75 13.25 5.08
N GLY A 174 -3.55 12.79 4.14
CA GLY A 174 -4.99 12.96 4.11
C GLY A 174 -5.58 12.35 2.85
N LEU A 175 -6.89 12.44 2.66
CA LEU A 175 -7.51 12.12 1.38
C LEU A 175 -7.93 13.41 0.70
N SER A 176 -7.36 13.65 -0.47
CA SER A 176 -7.68 14.79 -1.32
C SER A 176 -7.97 14.31 -2.73
N LEU A 177 -9.01 14.87 -3.31
CA LEU A 177 -9.48 14.62 -4.65
C LEU A 177 -9.75 15.99 -5.27
N ASP A 178 -9.44 16.13 -6.55
CA ASP A 178 -9.90 17.31 -7.28
C ASP A 178 -11.43 17.28 -7.44
N SER A 179 -12.02 18.36 -7.93
CA SER A 179 -13.48 18.47 -8.07
C SER A 179 -14.11 17.42 -8.99
N SER A 180 -13.35 16.86 -9.94
CA SER A 180 -13.83 15.76 -10.78
C SER A 180 -13.72 14.40 -10.08
N GLY A 181 -12.78 14.24 -9.15
CA GLY A 181 -12.39 12.95 -8.59
C GLY A 181 -11.46 12.14 -9.50
N PHE A 182 -11.06 12.70 -10.65
CA PHE A 182 -10.23 12.04 -11.66
C PHE A 182 -8.94 12.80 -12.03
N GLY A 183 -8.75 13.99 -11.49
CA GLY A 183 -7.58 14.86 -11.70
C GLY A 183 -6.47 14.67 -10.67
N ILE A 184 -5.55 15.63 -10.63
CA ILE A 184 -4.47 15.66 -9.64
C ILE A 184 -5.04 16.15 -8.31
N ALA A 185 -4.92 15.33 -7.27
CA ALA A 185 -5.32 15.71 -5.93
C ALA A 185 -4.62 17.02 -5.53
N PRO A 186 -5.35 18.04 -5.02
CA PRO A 186 -4.75 19.29 -4.54
C PRO A 186 -3.59 19.09 -3.56
N ASP A 187 -3.63 18.00 -2.79
CA ASP A 187 -2.57 17.63 -1.85
C ASP A 187 -1.26 17.21 -2.52
N PHE A 188 -1.26 16.87 -3.82
CA PHE A 188 -0.05 16.63 -4.59
C PHE A 188 0.62 17.91 -5.12
N ASP A 189 0.07 19.07 -4.83
CA ASP A 189 0.80 20.33 -4.99
C ASP A 189 2.00 20.35 -4.02
N VAL A 190 3.19 20.61 -4.56
CA VAL A 190 4.44 20.59 -3.80
C VAL A 190 4.43 21.63 -2.68
N GLU A 191 3.80 22.79 -2.87
CA GLU A 191 3.72 23.83 -1.84
C GLU A 191 2.80 23.41 -0.69
N VAL A 192 1.74 22.66 -0.98
CA VAL A 192 0.86 22.08 0.06
C VAL A 192 1.62 21.02 0.86
N LEU A 193 2.34 20.12 0.17
CA LEU A 193 3.21 19.11 0.76
C LEU A 193 4.28 19.73 1.67
N ARG A 194 5.02 20.71 1.15
CA ARG A 194 6.05 21.44 1.90
C ARG A 194 5.48 22.09 3.14
N ARG A 195 4.34 22.79 3.04
CA ARG A 195 3.71 23.43 4.20
C ARG A 195 3.40 22.43 5.33
N ARG A 196 2.99 21.20 5.00
CA ARG A 196 2.76 20.16 6.02
C ARG A 196 4.06 19.65 6.63
N ILE A 197 5.12 19.51 5.84
CA ILE A 197 6.45 19.14 6.33
C ILE A 197 7.03 20.27 7.21
N ASP A 198 6.91 21.53 6.80
CA ASP A 198 7.39 22.69 7.54
C ASP A 198 6.68 22.88 8.88
N ALA A 199 5.37 22.65 8.93
CA ALA A 199 4.63 22.67 10.19
C ALA A 199 5.22 21.69 11.20
N VAL A 200 5.64 20.51 10.74
CA VAL A 200 6.23 19.47 11.57
C VAL A 200 7.67 19.81 11.95
N LEU A 201 8.46 20.37 11.02
CA LEU A 201 9.82 20.85 11.31
C LEU A 201 9.81 21.99 12.33
N THR A 202 8.81 22.87 12.26
CA THR A 202 8.64 23.98 13.22
C THR A 202 8.35 23.44 14.63
N ASP A 203 7.48 22.43 14.74
CA ASP A 203 7.21 21.75 16.01
C ASP A 203 8.47 21.08 16.61
N LEU A 204 9.42 20.63 15.77
CA LEU A 204 10.70 20.08 16.22
C LEU A 204 11.73 21.13 16.64
N GLY A 205 11.66 22.33 16.04
CA GLY A 205 12.52 23.47 16.35
C GLY A 205 12.02 24.33 17.52
N GLY A 206 10.77 24.15 17.93
CA GLY A 206 10.21 24.72 19.15
C GLY A 206 10.80 24.05 20.38
N THR A 207 11.73 24.73 21.05
CA THR A 207 12.22 24.33 22.39
C THR A 207 11.04 24.07 23.34
N PRO A 208 11.05 22.99 24.16
CA PRO A 208 10.08 22.83 25.24
C PRO A 208 10.12 23.98 26.25
#